data_AF-A0A9P1R9R2-F1
#
_entry.id   AF-A0A9P1R9R2-F1
#
_cell.length_a   1.000
_cell.length_b   1.000
_cell.length_c   1.000
_cell.angle_alpha   90.00
_cell.angle_beta   90.00
_cell.angle_gamma   90.00
#
_symmetry.space_group_name_H-M   'P 1'
#
loop_
_entity.id
_entity.type
_entity.pdbx_description
1 polymer ?
#
loop_
_entity_poly.entity_id
_entity_poly.type
_entity_poly.pdbx_seq_one_letter_code
_entity_poly.pdbx_strand_id
1 'polypeptide(L)'
;MGMQVATAFIVLLTDIMQHGDLITADTILEVEKRLADQWKGVGIARAATDEEIAEYQGDAAEAEALLDDVDALADQKRGLELELEKLQERKTELAGDLQALESDVADLGKQKETLAGEVEALEVRKAAAEKPATAAKAK
;
A
#
# COMPACT_ATOMS: atom_id res chain seq x y z
N MET A 1 -5.57 46.66 3.38
CA MET A 1 -4.97 45.70 4.34
C MET A 1 -3.50 45.62 3.98
N GLY A 2 -2.62 46.12 4.85
CA GLY A 2 -1.18 46.15 4.58
C GLY A 2 -0.62 44.75 4.64
N MET A 3 0.07 44.32 3.58
CA MET A 3 0.83 43.08 3.54
C MET A 3 1.88 43.15 4.66
N GLN A 4 1.71 42.36 5.71
CA GLN A 4 2.71 42.21 6.76
C GLN A 4 3.89 41.47 6.13
N VAL A 5 4.90 42.24 5.70
CA VAL A 5 6.16 41.67 5.22
C VAL A 5 6.86 41.13 6.45
N ALA A 6 6.85 39.81 6.63
CA ALA A 6 7.60 39.14 7.67
C ALA A 6 9.07 39.57 7.52
N THR A 7 9.59 40.33 8.48
CA THR A 7 10.97 40.82 8.43
C THR A 7 11.86 39.71 8.98
N ALA A 8 12.57 39.01 8.11
CA ALA A 8 13.55 38.00 8.51
C ALA A 8 14.81 38.68 9.06
N PHE A 9 15.32 38.20 10.21
CA PHE A 9 16.58 38.62 10.79
C PHE A 9 17.54 37.43 10.80
N ILE A 10 18.80 37.67 10.48
CA ILE A 10 19.84 36.66 10.62
C ILE A 10 20.49 36.84 11.97
N VAL A 11 20.36 35.81 12.79
CA VAL A 11 21.08 35.67 14.05
C VAL A 11 22.49 35.22 13.71
N LEU A 12 23.46 36.10 13.96
CA LEU A 12 24.87 35.80 13.75
C LEU A 12 25.35 34.96 14.94
N LEU A 13 25.07 33.66 14.88
CA LEU A 13 25.71 32.57 15.64
C LEU A 13 26.49 33.02 16.88
N THR A 14 25.80 33.45 17.93
CA THR A 14 26.33 33.44 19.30
C THR A 14 25.16 33.37 20.28
N ASP A 15 24.78 32.14 20.63
CA ASP A 15 24.19 31.79 21.92
C ASP A 15 22.92 32.56 22.31
N ILE A 16 21.84 32.42 21.53
CA ILE A 16 20.53 32.85 22.00
C ILE A 16 19.99 31.74 22.90
N MET A 17 19.95 32.01 24.20
CA MET A 17 19.27 31.18 25.19
C MET A 17 17.83 31.66 25.37
N GLN A 18 16.85 30.76 25.24
CA GLN A 18 15.50 30.99 25.76
C GLN A 18 15.39 30.20 27.06
N HIS A 19 15.28 30.90 28.20
CA HIS A 19 15.20 30.27 29.53
C HIS A 19 16.36 29.31 29.90
N GLY A 20 17.51 29.42 29.24
CA GLY A 20 18.69 28.59 29.50
C GLY A 20 18.90 27.45 28.51
N ASP A 21 18.02 27.29 27.52
CA ASP A 21 18.17 26.28 26.46
C ASP A 21 18.59 26.93 25.14
N LEU A 22 19.48 26.25 24.41
CA LEU A 22 19.90 26.60 23.06
C LEU A 22 18.71 26.51 22.11
N ILE A 23 18.47 27.57 21.35
CA ILE A 23 17.46 27.57 20.28
C ILE A 23 17.93 26.68 19.12
N THR A 24 17.07 25.78 18.65
CA THR A 24 17.40 24.89 17.52
C THR A 24 17.44 25.68 16.21
N ALA A 25 18.24 25.20 15.24
CA ALA A 25 18.51 25.90 13.98
C ALA A 25 17.25 26.29 13.18
N ASP A 26 16.15 25.55 13.35
CA ASP A 26 14.92 25.75 12.58
C ASP A 26 13.81 26.46 13.38
N THR A 27 14.12 27.04 14.54
CA THR A 27 13.13 27.75 15.36
C THR A 27 12.84 29.13 14.78
N ILE A 28 11.60 29.34 14.31
CA ILE A 28 11.09 30.67 13.94
C ILE A 28 10.71 31.42 15.23
N LEU A 29 11.43 32.50 15.52
CA LEU A 29 11.12 33.39 16.65
C LEU A 29 10.44 34.65 16.14
N GLU A 30 9.18 34.85 16.52
CA GLU A 30 8.55 36.16 16.43
C GLU A 30 9.05 37.04 17.57
N VAL A 31 9.89 38.01 17.23
CA VAL A 31 10.51 38.91 18.20
C VAL A 31 9.85 40.27 18.14
N GLU A 32 9.41 40.81 19.28
CA GLU A 32 8.93 42.19 19.34
C GLU A 32 9.99 43.15 18.81
N LYS A 33 9.58 44.16 18.04
CA LYS A 33 10.46 45.14 17.37
C LYS A 33 11.54 45.70 18.31
N ARG A 34 11.17 46.00 19.55
CA ARG A 34 12.08 46.52 20.57
C ARG A 34 13.24 45.56 20.85
N LEU A 35 12.96 44.27 20.95
CA LEU A 35 13.94 43.24 21.25
C LEU A 35 14.81 42.97 20.01
N ALA A 36 14.23 42.98 18.80
CA ALA A 36 15.00 42.91 17.56
C ALA A 36 15.99 44.10 17.40
N ASP A 37 15.56 45.31 17.72
CA ASP A 37 16.43 46.50 17.65
C ASP A 37 17.52 46.46 18.74
N GLN A 38 17.21 45.92 19.93
CA GLN A 38 18.21 45.67 20.97
C GLN A 38 19.26 44.67 20.48
N TRP A 39 18.87 43.55 19.87
CA TRP A 39 19.77 42.52 19.36
C TRP A 39 20.70 43.03 18.26
N LYS A 40 20.20 43.90 17.36
CA LYS A 40 21.04 44.61 16.40
C LYS A 40 22.03 45.55 17.09
N GLY A 41 21.55 46.27 18.10
CA GLY A 41 22.35 47.24 18.86
C GLY A 41 23.52 46.61 19.63
N VAL A 42 23.35 45.39 20.17
CA VAL A 42 24.42 44.61 20.81
C VAL A 42 25.20 43.72 19.84
N GLY A 43 24.89 43.75 18.55
CA GLY A 43 25.66 43.06 17.50
C GLY A 43 25.44 41.55 17.38
N ILE A 44 24.40 41.00 18.02
CA ILE A 44 24.08 39.55 17.99
C ILE A 44 23.12 39.17 16.85
N ALA A 45 22.54 40.15 16.17
CA ALA A 45 21.69 39.96 15.00
C ALA A 45 21.92 41.06 13.97
N ARG A 46 21.67 40.76 12.69
CA ARG A 46 21.60 41.76 11.62
C ARG A 46 20.36 41.57 10.75
N ALA A 47 20.03 42.58 9.97
CA ALA A 47 19.08 42.39 8.88
C ALA A 47 19.63 41.30 7.93
N ALA A 48 18.75 40.37 7.54
CA ALA A 48 19.03 39.48 6.43
C ALA A 48 19.24 40.34 5.16
N THR A 49 20.18 39.93 4.32
CA THR A 49 20.28 40.50 2.97
C THR A 49 19.13 39.99 2.11
N ASP A 50 18.79 40.73 1.04
CA ASP A 50 17.74 40.30 0.11
C ASP A 50 18.05 38.92 -0.51
N GLU A 51 19.33 38.60 -0.70
CA GLU A 51 19.80 37.30 -1.20
C GLU A 51 19.50 36.17 -0.20
N GLU A 52 19.82 36.35 1.07
CA GLU A 52 19.56 35.36 2.12
C GLU A 52 18.06 35.17 2.39
N ILE A 53 17.26 36.24 2.24
CA ILE A 53 15.79 36.14 2.30
C ILE A 53 15.28 35.31 1.12
N ALA A 54 15.79 35.56 -0.08
CA ALA A 54 15.38 34.85 -1.28
C ALA A 54 15.77 33.36 -1.22
N GLU A 55 16.96 33.03 -0.71
CA GLU A 55 17.42 31.65 -0.47
C GLU A 55 16.49 30.91 0.50
N TYR A 56 16.22 31.49 1.68
CA TYR A 56 15.33 30.88 2.67
C TYR A 56 13.90 30.67 2.12
N GLN A 57 13.37 31.63 1.35
CA GLN A 57 12.06 31.48 0.71
C GLN A 57 12.06 30.40 -0.37
N GLY A 58 13.17 30.22 -1.09
CA GLY A 58 13.35 29.14 -2.05
C GLY A 58 13.34 27.78 -1.36
N ASP A 59 14.13 27.62 -0.31
CA ASP A 59 14.19 26.38 0.49
C ASP A 59 12.84 26.03 1.12
N ALA A 60 12.11 27.03 1.64
CA ALA A 60 10.77 26.83 2.19
C ALA A 60 9.78 26.36 1.12
N ALA A 61 9.84 26.94 -0.09
CA ALA A 61 8.98 26.52 -1.19
C ALA A 61 9.32 25.11 -1.70
N GLU A 62 10.60 24.74 -1.74
CA GLU A 62 11.03 23.38 -2.06
C GLU A 62 10.57 22.37 -1.00
N ALA A 63 10.68 22.72 0.28
CA ALA A 63 10.20 21.88 1.37
C ALA A 63 8.67 21.67 1.30
N GLU A 64 7.90 22.72 0.99
CA GLU A 64 6.45 22.61 0.81
C GLU A 64 6.10 21.69 -0.38
N ALA A 65 6.78 21.85 -1.52
CA ALA A 65 6.60 20.97 -2.67
C ALA A 65 6.94 19.50 -2.36
N LEU A 66 8.01 19.25 -1.60
CA LEU A 66 8.37 17.90 -1.16
C LEU A 66 7.33 17.31 -0.20
N LEU A 67 6.70 18.11 0.66
CA LEU A 67 5.62 17.65 1.52
C LEU A 67 4.38 17.25 0.71
N ASP A 68 4.02 18.03 -0.31
CA ASP A 68 2.94 17.68 -1.25
C ASP A 68 3.21 16.34 -1.96
N ASP A 69 4.46 16.12 -2.40
CA ASP A 69 4.87 14.85 -3.02
C ASP A 69 4.78 13.68 -2.03
N VAL A 70 5.15 13.88 -0.77
CA VAL A 70 5.04 12.87 0.30
C VAL A 70 3.58 12.49 0.53
N ASP A 71 2.68 13.47 0.59
CA ASP A 71 1.25 13.22 0.77
C ASP A 71 0.67 12.46 -0.44
N ALA A 72 1.04 12.85 -1.66
CA ALA A 72 0.63 12.15 -2.87
C ALA A 72 1.13 10.69 -2.90
N LEU A 73 2.37 10.44 -2.48
CA LEU A 73 2.92 9.09 -2.36
C LEU A 73 2.24 8.27 -1.26
N ALA A 74 1.85 8.90 -0.14
CA ALA A 74 1.11 8.25 0.93
C ALA A 74 -0.27 7.78 0.45
N ASP A 75 -0.96 8.59 -0.35
CA ASP A 75 -2.25 8.21 -0.94
C ASP A 75 -2.11 7.11 -1.99
N GLN A 76 -1.08 7.16 -2.84
CA GLN A 76 -0.78 6.07 -3.77
C GLN A 76 -0.50 4.75 -3.03
N LYS A 77 0.26 4.81 -1.94
CA LYS A 77 0.56 3.64 -1.10
C LYS A 77 -0.72 3.03 -0.53
N ARG A 78 -1.63 3.84 0.03
CA ARG A 78 -2.94 3.35 0.52
C ARG A 78 -3.74 2.69 -0.59
N GLY A 79 -3.76 3.27 -1.79
CA GLY A 79 -4.43 2.69 -2.95
C GLY A 79 -3.91 1.28 -3.27
N LEU A 80 -2.59 1.13 -3.32
CA LEU A 80 -1.93 -0.15 -3.58
C LEU A 80 -2.18 -1.18 -2.46
N GLU A 81 -2.21 -0.76 -1.19
CA GLU A 81 -2.53 -1.66 -0.07
C GLU A 81 -3.95 -2.24 -0.19
N LEU A 82 -4.93 -1.42 -0.58
CA LEU A 82 -6.31 -1.87 -0.82
C LEU A 82 -6.43 -2.80 -2.04
N GLU A 83 -5.68 -2.54 -3.11
CA GLU A 83 -5.63 -3.44 -4.26
C GLU A 83 -5.02 -4.80 -3.90
N LEU A 84 -3.98 -4.79 -3.08
CA LEU A 84 -3.32 -6.00 -2.60
C LEU A 84 -4.28 -6.86 -1.76
N GLU A 85 -5.05 -6.24 -0.87
CA GLU A 85 -6.09 -6.92 -0.08
C GLU A 85 -7.12 -7.61 -0.98
N LYS A 86 -7.66 -6.89 -1.96
CA LYS A 86 -8.62 -7.45 -2.94
C LYS A 86 -8.03 -8.63 -3.72
N LEU A 87 -6.76 -8.54 -4.11
CA LEU A 87 -6.08 -9.64 -4.81
C LEU A 87 -5.88 -10.86 -3.91
N GLN A 88 -5.64 -10.66 -2.60
CA GLN A 88 -5.54 -11.76 -1.64
C GLN A 88 -6.89 -12.45 -1.42
N GLU A 89 -7.97 -11.68 -1.33
CA GLU A 89 -9.33 -12.23 -1.27
C GLU A 89 -9.63 -13.07 -2.51
N ARG A 90 -9.39 -12.50 -3.72
CA ARG A 90 -9.62 -13.21 -4.98
C ARG A 90 -8.78 -14.48 -5.11
N LYS A 91 -7.53 -14.44 -4.65
CA LYS A 91 -6.65 -15.63 -4.61
C LYS A 91 -7.24 -16.73 -3.72
N THR A 92 -7.81 -16.35 -2.59
CA THR A 92 -8.41 -17.30 -1.63
C THR A 92 -9.67 -17.93 -2.21
N GLU A 93 -10.52 -17.12 -2.85
CA GLU A 93 -11.71 -17.60 -3.57
C GLU A 93 -11.34 -18.60 -4.67
N LEU A 94 -10.38 -18.25 -5.52
CA LEU A 94 -9.91 -19.14 -6.59
C LEU A 94 -9.29 -20.45 -6.07
N ALA A 95 -8.64 -20.42 -4.91
CA ALA A 95 -8.14 -21.64 -4.27
C ALA A 95 -9.29 -22.55 -3.81
N GLY A 96 -10.37 -21.97 -3.29
CA GLY A 96 -11.59 -22.69 -2.93
C GLY A 96 -12.28 -23.31 -4.15
N ASP A 97 -12.42 -22.53 -5.23
CA ASP A 97 -12.99 -23.00 -6.49
C ASP A 97 -12.18 -24.16 -7.08
N LEU A 98 -10.84 -24.06 -7.04
CA LEU A 98 -9.96 -25.13 -7.51
C LEU A 98 -10.16 -26.41 -6.72
N GLN A 99 -10.21 -26.32 -5.38
CA GLN A 99 -10.42 -27.48 -4.53
C GLN A 99 -11.78 -28.15 -4.78
N ALA A 100 -12.83 -27.34 -4.99
CA ALA A 100 -14.15 -27.87 -5.34
C ALA A 100 -14.10 -28.62 -6.68
N LEU A 101 -13.46 -28.03 -7.69
CA LEU A 101 -13.32 -28.65 -9.01
C LEU A 101 -12.50 -29.95 -8.97
N GLU A 102 -11.43 -30.00 -8.17
CA GLU A 102 -10.66 -31.22 -7.95
C GLU A 102 -11.51 -32.35 -7.34
N SER A 103 -12.39 -32.00 -6.39
CA SER A 103 -13.34 -32.96 -5.81
C SER A 103 -14.33 -33.49 -6.85
N ASP A 104 -14.92 -32.59 -7.65
CA ASP A 104 -15.87 -32.95 -8.69
C ASP A 104 -15.23 -33.88 -9.74
N VAL A 105 -13.99 -33.58 -10.15
CA VAL A 105 -13.22 -34.42 -11.08
C VAL A 105 -12.97 -35.82 -10.49
N ALA A 106 -12.62 -35.90 -9.21
CA ALA A 106 -12.40 -37.18 -8.54
C ALA A 106 -13.69 -38.02 -8.47
N ASP A 107 -14.82 -37.40 -8.14
CA ASP A 107 -16.10 -38.09 -8.04
C ASP A 107 -16.63 -38.53 -9.41
N LEU A 108 -16.50 -37.68 -10.43
CA LEU A 108 -16.80 -38.06 -11.82
C LEU A 108 -15.90 -39.22 -12.28
N GLY A 109 -14.64 -39.26 -11.86
CA GLY A 109 -13.74 -40.38 -12.11
C GLY A 109 -14.26 -41.70 -11.56
N LYS A 110 -14.70 -41.72 -10.29
CA LYS A 110 -15.30 -42.92 -9.66
C LYS A 110 -16.60 -43.35 -10.33
N GLN A 111 -17.46 -42.38 -10.68
CA GLN A 111 -18.71 -42.67 -11.39
C GLN A 111 -18.44 -43.30 -12.76
N LYS A 112 -17.45 -42.77 -13.49
CA LYS A 112 -17.03 -43.33 -14.77
C LYS A 112 -16.52 -44.77 -14.63
N GLU A 113 -15.70 -45.05 -13.62
CA GLU A 113 -15.19 -46.42 -13.35
C GLU A 113 -16.33 -47.38 -12.99
N THR A 114 -17.27 -46.93 -12.15
CA THR A 114 -18.46 -47.71 -11.77
C THR A 114 -19.31 -48.06 -12.99
N LEU A 115 -19.63 -47.07 -13.83
CA LEU A 115 -20.40 -47.27 -15.06
C LEU A 115 -19.68 -48.19 -16.05
N ALA A 116 -18.35 -48.10 -16.16
CA ALA A 116 -17.58 -49.00 -17.00
C ALA A 116 -17.72 -50.46 -16.54
N GLY A 117 -17.63 -50.72 -15.23
CA GLY A 117 -17.85 -52.06 -14.67
C GLY A 117 -19.29 -52.57 -14.86
N GLU A 118 -20.29 -51.69 -14.75
CA GLU A 118 -21.68 -52.04 -15.03
C GLU A 118 -21.90 -52.43 -16.51
N VAL A 119 -21.30 -51.67 -17.44
CA VAL A 119 -21.34 -51.98 -18.88
C VAL A 119 -20.69 -53.32 -19.16
N GLU A 120 -19.50 -53.60 -18.61
CA GLU A 120 -18.83 -54.89 -18.76
C GLU A 120 -19.70 -56.04 -18.24
N ALA A 121 -20.31 -55.88 -17.06
CA ALA A 121 -21.19 -56.89 -16.48
C ALA A 121 -22.44 -57.14 -17.34
N LEU A 122 -23.02 -56.08 -17.93
CA LEU A 122 -24.15 -56.19 -18.83
C LEU A 122 -23.78 -56.90 -20.14
N GLU A 123 -22.62 -56.60 -20.72
CA GLU A 123 -22.12 -57.28 -21.92
C GLU A 123 -21.89 -58.78 -21.66
N VAL A 124 -21.33 -59.15 -20.50
CA VAL A 124 -21.20 -60.56 -20.08
C VAL A 124 -22.56 -61.25 -19.97
N ARG A 125 -23.54 -60.59 -19.33
CA ARG A 125 -24.92 -61.13 -19.19
C ARG A 125 -25.61 -61.28 -20.54
N LYS A 126 -25.44 -60.31 -21.44
CA LYS A 126 -25.98 -60.34 -22.79
C LYS A 126 -25.40 -61.52 -23.59
N ALA A 127 -24.08 -61.69 -23.58
CA ALA A 127 -23.41 -62.81 -24.24
C ALA A 127 -23.86 -64.18 -23.68
N ALA A 128 -24.13 -64.27 -22.37
CA ALA A 128 -24.66 -65.49 -21.76
C ALA A 128 -26.11 -65.78 -22.18
N ALA A 129 -26.95 -64.75 -22.35
CA ALA A 129 -28.33 -64.90 -22.79
C ALA A 129 -28.46 -65.23 -24.29
N GLU A 130 -27.50 -64.80 -25.11
CA GLU A 130 -27.45 -65.09 -26.55
C GLU A 130 -26.91 -66.50 -26.86
N LYS A 131 -26.35 -67.23 -25.88
CA LYS A 131 -26.01 -68.64 -26.05
C LYS A 131 -27.29 -69.47 -26.21
N PRO A 132 -27.43 -70.29 -27.27
CA PRO A 132 -28.60 -71.13 -27.44
C PRO A 132 -28.66 -72.14 -26.28
N ALA A 133 -29.84 -72.26 -25.67
CA ALA A 133 -30.15 -73.35 -24.75
C ALA A 133 -30.04 -74.67 -25.54
N THR A 134 -28.84 -75.29 -25.53
CA THR A 134 -28.65 -76.61 -26.10
C THR A 134 -29.56 -77.58 -25.36
N ALA A 135 -30.44 -78.19 -26.15
CA ALA A 135 -31.57 -78.96 -25.71
C ALA A 135 -31.18 -80.08 -24.74
N ALA A 136 -31.86 -80.11 -23.60
CA ALA A 136 -32.14 -81.33 -22.88
C ALA A 136 -33.09 -82.19 -23.73
N LYS A 137 -32.55 -83.17 -24.47
CA LYS A 137 -33.22 -84.42 -24.87
C LYS A 137 -32.14 -85.45 -25.23
N ALA A 138 -32.27 -86.74 -25.01
CA ALA A 138 -33.05 -87.63 -24.17
C ALA A 138 -32.70 -89.03 -24.70
N LYS A 139 -32.45 -89.99 -23.79
CA LYS A 139 -32.30 -91.44 -24.01
C LYS A 139 -31.07 -91.94 -24.76
#